data_AF-A0A401U0U5-F1
#
_entry.id   AF-A0A401U0U5-F1
#
_cell.length_a   1.000
_cell.length_b   1.000
_cell.length_c   1.000
_cell.angle_alpha   90.00
_cell.angle_beta   90.00
_cell.angle_gamma   90.00
#
_symmetry.space_group_name_H-M   'P 1'
#
loop_
_entity.id
_entity.type
_entity.pdbx_description
1 polymer ?
#
loop_
_entity_poly.entity_id
_entity_poly.type
_entity_poly.pdbx_seq_one_letter_code
_entity_poly.pdbx_strand_id
1 'polypeptide(L)'
;MMLRRLKEDVEKNLAPKEETIIEVELTNIQKKYYRAILERNFTFLAKGAGQANVPNLLNTMMELRKCCNHPYLINGEGGRGA
;
A
#
# COMPACT_ATOMS: atom_id res chain seq x y z
N MET A 1 0.64 26.47 25.51
CA MET A 1 -0.52 26.67 24.61
C MET A 1 -0.07 26.48 23.17
N MET A 2 -0.86 25.79 22.34
CA MET A 2 -0.56 25.56 20.92
C MET A 2 -1.55 26.34 20.06
N LEU A 3 -1.07 27.07 19.04
CA LEU A 3 -1.89 27.86 18.13
C LEU A 3 -2.07 27.10 16.81
N ARG A 4 -3.32 26.94 16.37
CA ARG A 4 -3.69 26.34 15.07
C ARG A 4 -4.45 27.38 14.25
N ARG A 5 -4.08 27.57 12.98
CA ARG A 5 -4.79 28.42 11.99
C ARG A 5 -5.05 27.61 10.72
N LEU A 6 -6.12 27.94 10.00
CA LEU A 6 -6.41 27.35 8.70
C LEU A 6 -5.82 28.23 7.58
N LYS A 7 -5.52 27.63 6.42
CA LYS A 7 -4.99 28.39 5.28
C LYS A 7 -5.95 29.47 4.79
N GLU A 8 -7.25 29.19 4.87
CA GLU A 8 -8.33 30.14 4.55
C GLU A 8 -8.33 31.39 5.45
N ASP A 9 -7.85 31.26 6.70
CA ASP A 9 -7.80 32.39 7.65
C ASP A 9 -6.64 33.37 7.35
N VAL A 10 -5.65 32.94 6.57
CA VAL A 10 -4.38 33.65 6.39
C VAL A 10 -4.13 34.07 4.93
N GLU A 11 -4.40 33.19 3.97
CA GLU A 11 -4.09 33.43 2.56
C GLU A 11 -5.34 33.41 1.68
N LYS A 12 -5.94 34.59 1.47
CA LYS A 12 -7.22 34.77 0.77
C LYS A 12 -7.11 34.61 -0.76
N ASN A 13 -5.89 34.67 -1.31
CA ASN A 13 -5.66 34.52 -2.75
C ASN A 13 -5.25 33.09 -3.15
N LEU A 14 -5.17 32.17 -2.18
CA LEU A 14 -4.83 30.78 -2.47
C LEU A 14 -6.02 30.09 -3.16
N ALA A 15 -5.79 29.57 -4.35
CA ALA A 15 -6.78 28.77 -5.05
C ALA A 15 -7.20 27.54 -4.20
N PRO A 16 -8.46 27.08 -4.32
CA PRO A 16 -8.93 25.92 -3.57
C PRO A 16 -8.11 24.68 -3.90
N LYS A 17 -7.92 23.81 -2.90
CA LYS A 17 -7.28 22.51 -3.11
C LYS A 17 -8.25 21.61 -3.88
N GLU A 18 -7.86 21.23 -5.09
CA GLU A 18 -8.55 20.19 -5.84
C GLU A 18 -7.90 18.83 -5.56
N GLU A 19 -8.73 17.79 -5.42
CA GLU A 19 -8.29 16.41 -5.25
C GLU A 19 -9.08 15.53 -6.19
N THR A 20 -8.37 14.78 -7.03
CA THR A 20 -8.96 13.90 -8.03
C THR A 20 -8.44 12.50 -7.82
N ILE A 21 -9.35 11.53 -7.74
CA ILE A 21 -9.01 10.11 -7.65
C ILE A 21 -8.89 9.57 -9.07
N ILE A 22 -7.71 9.07 -9.41
CA ILE A 22 -7.46 8.43 -10.71
C ILE A 22 -7.39 6.93 -10.48
N GLU A 23 -8.37 6.20 -11.00
CA GLU A 23 -8.38 4.74 -11.00
C GLU A 23 -7.44 4.22 -12.08
N VAL A 24 -6.60 3.25 -11.72
CA VAL A 24 -5.61 2.66 -12.63
C VAL A 24 -5.64 1.14 -12.53
N GLU A 25 -5.41 0.47 -13.66
CA GLU A 25 -5.27 -0.97 -13.69
C GLU A 25 -3.86 -1.43 -13.31
N LEU A 26 -3.77 -2.67 -12.79
CA LEU A 26 -2.48 -3.33 -12.58
C LEU A 26 -1.86 -3.75 -13.91
N THR A 27 -0.58 -3.45 -14.09
CA THR A 27 0.23 -3.96 -15.21
C THR A 27 0.40 -5.48 -15.13
N ASN A 28 0.77 -6.12 -16.23
CA ASN A 28 0.99 -7.58 -16.27
C ASN A 28 2.02 -8.07 -15.24
N ILE A 29 3.09 -7.29 -15.04
CA ILE A 29 4.15 -7.60 -14.06
C ILE A 29 3.59 -7.50 -12.64
N GLN A 30 2.83 -6.44 -12.34
CA GLN A 30 2.18 -6.30 -11.03
C GLN A 30 1.17 -7.41 -10.77
N LYS A 31 0.33 -7.79 -11.75
CA LYS A 31 -0.61 -8.92 -11.63
C LYS A 31 0.11 -10.23 -11.29
N LYS A 32 1.26 -10.50 -11.92
CA LYS A 32 2.08 -11.68 -11.63
C LYS A 32 2.58 -11.68 -10.18
N TYR A 33 3.13 -10.57 -9.70
CA TYR A 33 3.61 -10.48 -8.32
C TYR A 33 2.48 -10.50 -7.30
N TYR A 34 1.37 -9.81 -7.58
CA TYR A 34 0.18 -9.78 -6.74
C TYR A 34 -0.34 -11.19 -6.49
N ARG A 35 -0.44 -12.00 -7.55
CA ARG A 35 -0.82 -13.41 -7.47
C ARG A 35 0.17 -14.24 -6.65
N ALA A 36 1.48 -14.07 -6.90
CA ALA A 36 2.51 -14.79 -6.16
C ALA A 36 2.51 -14.48 -4.65
N ILE A 37 2.24 -13.23 -4.25
CA ILE A 37 2.11 -12.83 -2.84
C ILE A 37 0.93 -13.55 -2.19
N LEU A 38 -0.23 -13.62 -2.85
CA LEU A 38 -1.41 -14.30 -2.33
C LEU A 38 -1.20 -15.81 -2.23
N GLU A 39 -0.62 -16.42 -3.27
CA GLU A 39 -0.39 -17.87 -3.32
C GLU A 39 0.60 -18.32 -2.22
N ARG A 40 1.68 -17.55 -1.98
CA ARG A 40 2.65 -17.86 -0.90
C ARG A 40 2.00 -17.87 0.50
N ASN A 41 0.98 -17.04 0.70
CA ASN A 41 0.30 -16.88 1.99
C ASN A 41 -1.06 -17.61 2.05
N PHE A 42 -1.42 -18.40 1.02
CA PHE A 42 -2.77 -18.95 0.86
C PHE A 42 -3.22 -19.83 2.04
N THR A 43 -2.35 -20.69 2.55
CA THR A 43 -2.64 -21.59 3.67
C THR A 43 -2.96 -20.83 4.96
N PHE A 44 -2.37 -19.66 5.13
CA PHE A 44 -2.62 -18.77 6.26
C PHE A 44 -3.90 -17.96 6.04
N LEU A 45 -4.10 -17.40 4.84
CA LEU A 45 -5.28 -16.62 4.48
C LEU A 45 -6.56 -17.47 4.57
N ALA A 46 -6.49 -18.74 4.17
CA ALA A 46 -7.60 -19.68 4.25
C ALA A 46 -8.05 -20.01 5.68
N LYS A 47 -7.19 -19.82 6.70
CA LYS A 47 -7.52 -20.06 8.11
C LYS A 47 -8.31 -18.90 8.75
N GLY A 48 -8.45 -17.78 8.05
CA GLY A 48 -9.18 -16.61 8.54
C GLY A 48 -8.44 -15.80 9.62
N ALA A 49 -9.08 -14.72 10.06
CA ALA A 49 -8.51 -13.76 10.99
C ALA A 49 -8.72 -14.21 12.46
N GLY A 50 -7.72 -14.89 13.02
CA GLY A 50 -7.55 -15.07 14.47
C GLY A 50 -6.55 -14.06 15.06
N GLN A 51 -6.58 -13.80 16.37
CA GLN A 51 -5.64 -12.86 17.01
C GLN A 51 -4.15 -13.21 16.76
N ALA A 52 -3.81 -14.51 16.73
CA ALA A 52 -2.46 -14.98 16.42
C ALA A 52 -2.04 -14.74 14.97
N ASN A 53 -3.00 -14.49 14.07
CA ASN A 53 -2.78 -14.40 12.63
C ASN A 53 -2.60 -12.95 12.16
N VAL A 54 -3.01 -11.94 12.94
CA VAL A 54 -2.99 -10.52 12.55
C VAL A 54 -1.63 -10.03 12.00
N PRO A 55 -0.47 -10.37 12.59
CA PRO A 55 0.83 -9.88 12.07
C PRO A 55 1.14 -10.35 10.65
N ASN A 56 0.83 -11.61 10.32
CA ASN A 56 1.05 -12.16 8.99
C ASN A 56 0.11 -11.53 7.94
N LEU A 57 -1.11 -11.20 8.35
CA LEU A 57 -2.05 -10.47 7.51
C LEU A 57 -1.54 -9.05 7.21
N LEU A 58 -1.02 -8.36 8.22
CA LEU A 58 -0.43 -7.02 8.05
C LEU A 58 0.77 -7.07 7.09
N ASN A 59 1.63 -8.09 7.20
CA ASN A 59 2.75 -8.28 6.28
C ASN A 59 2.28 -8.52 4.84
N THR A 60 1.29 -9.40 4.64
CA THR A 60 0.69 -9.64 3.32
C THR A 60 0.11 -8.35 2.73
N MET A 61 -0.64 -7.60 3.53
CA MET A 61 -1.22 -6.31 3.11
C MET A 61 -0.14 -5.30 2.72
N MET A 62 0.98 -5.25 3.46
CA MET A 62 2.10 -4.38 3.11
C MET A 62 2.78 -4.80 1.79
N GLU A 63 2.98 -6.09 1.55
CA GLU A 63 3.55 -6.58 0.27
C GLU A 63 2.63 -6.25 -0.91
N LEU A 64 1.31 -6.38 -0.75
CA LEU A 64 0.35 -6.00 -1.79
C LEU A 64 0.37 -4.48 -2.06
N ARG A 65 0.48 -3.63 -1.03
CA ARG A 65 0.64 -2.17 -1.22
C ARG A 65 1.92 -1.83 -1.99
N LYS A 66 3.04 -2.50 -1.68
CA LYS A 66 4.31 -2.34 -2.42
C LYS A 66 4.13 -2.72 -3.90
N CYS A 67 3.41 -3.81 -4.18
CA CYS A 67 3.09 -4.25 -5.55
C CYS A 67 2.39 -3.16 -6.37
N CYS A 68 1.36 -2.55 -5.80
CA CYS A 68 0.54 -1.55 -6.47
C CYS A 68 1.31 -0.25 -6.71
N ASN A 69 2.19 0.14 -5.77
CA ASN A 69 3.00 1.35 -5.92
C ASN A 69 4.08 1.18 -6.99
N HIS A 70 4.88 0.12 -6.90
CA HIS A 70 5.92 -0.17 -7.89
C HIS A 70 6.42 -1.62 -7.74
N PRO A 71 6.43 -2.45 -8.81
CA PRO A 71 6.77 -3.87 -8.70
C PRO A 71 8.18 -4.13 -8.16
N TYR A 72 9.12 -3.21 -8.37
CA TYR A 72 10.49 -3.33 -7.87
C TYR A 72 10.63 -3.10 -6.35
N LEU A 73 9.57 -2.66 -5.66
CA LEU A 73 9.59 -2.53 -4.19
C LEU A 73 9.35 -3.87 -3.47
N ILE A 74 8.91 -4.91 -4.19
CA ILE A 74 8.66 -6.24 -3.63
C ILE A 74 9.98 -6.99 -3.41
N ASN A 75 10.90 -6.84 -4.35
CA ASN A 75 12.26 -7.33 -4.24
C ASN A 75 13.11 -6.12 -3.88
N GLY A 76 13.29 -5.85 -2.58
CA GLY A 76 14.17 -4.78 -2.12
C GLY A 76 15.46 -4.78 -2.95
N GLU A 77 15.90 -3.60 -3.35
CA GLU A 77 17.13 -3.38 -4.12
C GLU A 77 18.23 -4.38 -3.75
N GLY A 78 18.61 -5.24 -4.69
CA GLY A 78 19.62 -6.27 -4.48
C GLY A 78 19.06 -7.56 -3.87
N GLY A 79 19.29 -8.66 -4.57
CA GLY A 79 18.92 -9.99 -4.11
C GLY A 79 19.27 -10.21 -2.64
N ARG A 80 18.26 -10.58 -1.86
CA ARG A 80 18.47 -11.70 -0.94
C ARG A 80 18.55 -12.95 -1.80
N GLY A 81 19.73 -13.15 -2.38
CA GLY A 81 20.17 -14.46 -2.81
C GLY A 81 20.44 -15.33 -1.57
N ALA A 82 20.44 -16.64 -1.81
CA ALA A 82 20.53 -17.76 -0.87
C ALA A 82 19.20 -18.15 -0.20
#